data_AF-A0AB37RE84-F1
#
_entry.id   AF-A0AB37RE84-F1
#
_cell.length_a   1.000
_cell.length_b   1.000
_cell.length_c   1.000
_cell.angle_alpha   90.00
_cell.angle_beta   90.00
_cell.angle_gamma   90.00
#
_symmetry.space_group_name_H-M   'P 1'
#
loop_
_entity.id
_entity.type
_entity.pdbx_description
1 polymer ?
#
loop_
_entity_poly.entity_id
_entity_poly.type
_entity_poly.pdbx_seq_one_letter_code
_entity_poly.pdbx_strand_id
1 'polypeptide(L)'
;MHIVIILIESIIIGGLVGFAAGVGAARMFNAPTVQALGAFRTLGEMNAAQGDPASHFSFGLGFFFNAWASTVGAGAFTQDVTHRVIPNWAVAALLLKNKSIDETMHNPKKMGIASAVIGIVVVAFLNVTSSSIPESLQVTAVKVLVPAATLLINTVMPIIFWLAAIDAGRRSGLFGTIFGGFAALIMGNAVPGVVLGILIGKGVEEIGWTRITRIMLIAVILLFVLSGFFRGFDVQMLKSFSINVPQWLSNLHLSMGS
;
A
#
# COMPACT_ATOMS: atom_id res chain seq x y z
N MET A 1 4.04 -35.07 -1.34
CA MET A 1 3.39 -34.59 -2.59
C MET A 1 3.02 -33.10 -2.51
N HIS A 2 2.47 -32.62 -1.39
CA HIS A 2 2.07 -31.21 -1.21
C HIS A 2 3.19 -30.17 -1.51
N ILE A 3 4.38 -30.34 -0.95
CA ILE A 3 5.52 -29.42 -1.16
C ILE A 3 5.97 -29.37 -2.64
N VAL A 4 5.88 -30.50 -3.36
CA VAL A 4 6.28 -30.57 -4.77
C VAL A 4 5.29 -29.79 -5.65
N ILE A 5 4.00 -29.86 -5.34
CA ILE A 5 2.96 -29.09 -6.03
C ILE A 5 3.21 -27.58 -5.80
N ILE A 6 3.42 -27.18 -4.54
CA ILE A 6 3.72 -25.79 -4.19
C ILE A 6 4.97 -25.29 -4.94
N LEU A 7 6.02 -26.11 -5.01
CA LEU A 7 7.23 -25.75 -5.73
C LEU A 7 6.96 -25.51 -7.23
N ILE A 8 6.22 -26.40 -7.89
CA ILE A 8 5.90 -26.28 -9.31
C ILE A 8 5.05 -25.02 -9.57
N GLU A 9 3.99 -24.80 -8.78
CA GLU A 9 3.15 -23.61 -8.88
C GLU A 9 3.97 -22.33 -8.65
N SER A 10 4.87 -22.35 -7.67
CA SER A 10 5.73 -21.21 -7.36
C SER A 10 6.72 -20.90 -8.46
N ILE A 11 7.24 -21.91 -9.16
CA ILE A 11 8.10 -21.72 -10.34
C ILE A 11 7.30 -21.03 -11.45
N ILE A 12 6.08 -21.49 -11.75
CA ILE A 12 5.25 -20.92 -12.82
C ILE A 12 4.87 -19.47 -12.48
N ILE A 13 4.33 -19.26 -11.29
CA ILE A 13 3.89 -17.93 -10.83
C ILE A 13 5.09 -16.99 -10.73
N GLY A 14 6.19 -17.44 -10.13
CA GLY A 14 7.42 -16.66 -10.00
C GLY A 14 8.00 -16.23 -11.34
N GLY A 15 8.00 -17.12 -12.33
CA GLY A 15 8.44 -16.80 -13.69
C GLY A 15 7.57 -15.74 -14.36
N LEU A 16 6.24 -15.91 -14.30
CA LEU A 16 5.29 -14.97 -14.91
C LEU A 16 5.30 -13.60 -14.24
N VAL A 17 5.23 -13.56 -12.91
CA VAL A 17 5.26 -12.33 -12.11
C VAL A 17 6.60 -11.62 -12.29
N GLY A 18 7.71 -12.35 -12.23
CA GLY A 18 9.04 -11.79 -12.43
C GLY A 18 9.19 -11.19 -13.82
N PHE A 19 8.77 -11.91 -14.87
CA PHE A 19 8.79 -11.38 -16.23
C PHE A 19 7.98 -10.09 -16.37
N ALA A 20 6.74 -10.10 -15.90
CA ALA A 20 5.84 -8.94 -15.99
C ALA A 20 6.40 -7.72 -15.24
N ALA A 21 6.89 -7.92 -14.01
CA ALA A 21 7.49 -6.87 -13.20
C ALA A 21 8.76 -6.29 -13.85
N GLY A 22 9.63 -7.14 -14.38
CA GLY A 22 10.87 -6.72 -15.04
C GLY A 22 10.62 -5.94 -16.33
N VAL A 23 9.75 -6.43 -17.20
CA VAL A 23 9.34 -5.70 -18.42
C VAL A 23 8.69 -4.36 -18.04
N GLY A 24 7.80 -4.38 -17.05
CA GLY A 24 7.15 -3.19 -16.51
C GLY A 24 8.17 -2.14 -16.09
N ALA A 25 9.14 -2.53 -15.25
CA ALA A 25 10.20 -1.65 -14.73
C ALA A 25 11.08 -1.04 -15.85
N ALA A 26 11.52 -1.84 -16.83
CA ALA A 26 12.34 -1.34 -17.93
C ALA A 26 11.59 -0.37 -18.86
N ARG A 27 10.29 -0.59 -19.10
CA ARG A 27 9.50 0.29 -19.98
C ARG A 27 9.35 1.72 -19.44
N MET A 28 9.49 1.90 -18.14
CA MET A 28 9.36 3.20 -17.47
C MET A 28 10.43 4.19 -17.91
N PHE A 29 11.59 3.69 -18.34
CA PHE A 29 12.73 4.48 -18.83
C PHE A 29 12.62 4.86 -20.31
N ASN A 30 11.70 4.25 -21.06
CA ASN A 30 11.56 4.46 -22.50
C ASN A 30 10.32 5.28 -22.90
N ALA A 31 9.33 5.46 -22.01
CA ALA A 31 8.07 6.10 -22.36
C ALA A 31 7.58 7.07 -21.27
N PRO A 32 7.72 8.40 -21.46
CA PRO A 32 6.97 9.35 -20.65
C PRO A 32 6.12 10.26 -21.54
N THR A 33 4.82 9.97 -21.59
CA THR A 33 3.78 11.00 -21.80
C THR A 33 2.72 10.97 -20.71
N VAL A 34 2.43 9.79 -20.11
CA VAL A 34 1.59 9.63 -18.91
C VAL A 34 2.10 8.42 -18.10
N GLN A 35 2.32 8.57 -16.78
CA GLN A 35 2.67 7.46 -15.87
C GLN A 35 1.83 7.52 -14.58
N ALA A 36 1.45 6.36 -14.04
CA ALA A 36 0.71 6.26 -12.79
C ALA A 36 1.60 6.54 -11.56
N LEU A 37 1.05 7.03 -10.46
CA LEU A 37 1.82 7.50 -9.29
C LEU A 37 2.72 6.41 -8.66
N GLY A 38 2.30 5.14 -8.67
CA GLY A 38 3.11 4.01 -8.19
C GLY A 38 4.33 3.69 -9.07
N ALA A 39 4.32 4.16 -10.31
CA ALA A 39 5.40 3.97 -11.26
C ALA A 39 6.66 4.75 -10.81
N PHE A 40 6.49 5.99 -10.33
CA PHE A 40 7.61 6.82 -9.85
C PHE A 40 8.42 6.19 -8.71
N ARG A 41 7.79 5.34 -7.89
CA ARG A 41 8.49 4.68 -6.79
C ARG A 41 9.53 3.69 -7.30
N THR A 42 9.15 2.78 -8.19
CA THR A 42 10.09 1.77 -8.73
C THR A 42 11.21 2.45 -9.52
N LEU A 43 10.87 3.42 -10.38
CA LEU A 43 11.85 4.18 -11.16
C LEU A 43 12.80 4.99 -10.27
N GLY A 44 12.28 5.67 -9.25
CA GLY A 44 13.08 6.45 -8.31
C GLY A 44 14.04 5.57 -7.51
N GLU A 45 13.56 4.43 -7.01
CA GLU A 45 14.36 3.48 -6.25
C GLU A 45 15.46 2.83 -7.12
N MET A 46 15.17 2.50 -8.39
CA MET A 46 16.18 1.97 -9.31
C MET A 46 17.24 3.02 -9.67
N ASN A 47 16.84 4.28 -9.88
CA ASN A 47 17.78 5.37 -10.16
C ASN A 47 18.66 5.72 -8.94
N ALA A 48 18.15 5.54 -7.72
CA ALA A 48 18.91 5.82 -6.50
C ALA A 48 20.17 4.94 -6.36
N ALA A 49 20.16 3.75 -6.95
CA ALA A 49 21.32 2.85 -6.96
C ALA A 49 22.37 3.23 -8.03
N GLN A 50 22.10 4.21 -8.90
CA GLN A 50 23.05 4.77 -9.88
C GLN A 50 23.79 3.73 -10.74
N GLY A 51 23.17 2.57 -11.01
CA GLY A 51 23.81 1.50 -11.79
C GLY A 51 24.93 0.76 -11.05
N ASP A 52 25.01 0.87 -9.72
CA ASP A 52 25.88 0.03 -8.90
C ASP A 52 25.19 -1.30 -8.56
N PRO A 53 25.74 -2.46 -8.98
CA PRO A 53 25.15 -3.76 -8.70
C PRO A 53 24.98 -4.05 -7.21
N ALA A 54 25.94 -3.61 -6.37
CA ALA A 54 25.91 -3.87 -4.93
C ALA A 54 24.78 -3.09 -4.25
N SER A 55 24.57 -1.84 -4.66
CA SER A 55 23.46 -1.00 -4.20
C SER A 55 22.11 -1.60 -4.58
N HIS A 56 21.93 -2.05 -5.83
CA HIS A 56 20.72 -2.74 -6.25
C HIS A 56 20.46 -4.02 -5.44
N PHE A 57 21.48 -4.86 -5.25
CA PHE A 57 21.33 -6.09 -4.46
C PHE A 57 20.95 -5.79 -3.00
N SER A 58 21.67 -4.86 -2.37
CA SER A 58 21.46 -4.46 -0.98
C SER A 58 20.07 -3.83 -0.77
N PHE A 59 19.62 -3.02 -1.72
CA PHE A 59 18.27 -2.45 -1.72
C PHE A 59 17.22 -3.55 -1.74
N GLY A 60 17.30 -4.48 -2.69
CA GLY A 60 16.39 -5.63 -2.76
C GLY A 60 16.41 -6.49 -1.49
N LEU A 61 17.59 -6.69 -0.90
CA LEU A 61 17.75 -7.46 0.34
C LEU A 61 17.04 -6.80 1.53
N GLY A 62 17.09 -5.47 1.64
CA GLY A 62 16.41 -4.73 2.71
C GLY A 62 14.89 -4.96 2.74
N PHE A 63 14.25 -5.15 1.58
CA PHE A 63 12.83 -5.45 1.49
C PHE A 63 12.53 -6.95 1.52
N PHE A 64 13.47 -7.78 1.10
CA PHE A 64 13.30 -9.23 1.08
C PHE A 64 13.00 -9.80 2.46
N PHE A 65 13.72 -9.38 3.51
CA PHE A 65 13.48 -9.87 4.87
C PHE A 65 12.07 -9.52 5.38
N ASN A 66 11.56 -8.32 5.06
CA ASN A 66 10.21 -7.91 5.43
C ASN A 66 9.15 -8.74 4.69
N ALA A 67 9.34 -8.94 3.38
CA ALA A 67 8.45 -9.77 2.57
C ALA A 67 8.48 -11.24 3.01
N TRP A 68 9.65 -11.76 3.37
CA TRP A 68 9.82 -13.12 3.85
C TRP A 68 9.12 -13.33 5.19
N ALA A 69 9.35 -12.45 6.16
CA ALA A 69 8.66 -12.48 7.45
C ALA A 69 7.13 -12.43 7.28
N SER A 70 6.64 -11.61 6.35
CA SER A 70 5.20 -11.51 6.04
C SER A 70 4.66 -12.78 5.39
N THR A 71 5.41 -13.40 4.46
CA THR A 71 5.00 -14.63 3.77
C THR A 71 5.00 -15.83 4.72
N VAL A 72 5.99 -15.89 5.63
CA VAL A 72 6.10 -16.92 6.67
C VAL A 72 5.03 -16.73 7.74
N GLY A 73 4.88 -15.52 8.26
CA GLY A 73 4.06 -15.27 9.44
C GLY A 73 2.58 -15.07 9.14
N ALA A 74 2.24 -14.55 7.97
CA ALA A 74 0.86 -14.26 7.57
C ALA A 74 0.41 -14.97 6.28
N GLY A 75 1.28 -15.74 5.63
CA GLY A 75 0.97 -16.32 4.32
C GLY A 75 0.78 -15.27 3.22
N ALA A 76 1.18 -14.02 3.47
CA ALA A 76 0.86 -12.88 2.62
C ALA A 76 2.05 -12.49 1.75
N PHE A 77 1.86 -12.59 0.43
CA PHE A 77 2.83 -12.14 -0.56
C PHE A 77 2.72 -10.62 -0.75
N THR A 78 3.78 -9.88 -0.43
CA THR A 78 3.76 -8.41 -0.47
C THR A 78 4.17 -7.84 -1.82
N GLN A 79 3.68 -6.64 -2.14
CA GLN A 79 4.08 -5.90 -3.35
C GLN A 79 5.56 -5.54 -3.39
N ASP A 80 6.26 -5.58 -2.24
CA ASP A 80 7.69 -5.36 -2.18
C ASP A 80 8.46 -6.42 -2.99
N VAL A 81 7.96 -7.66 -3.05
CA VAL A 81 8.60 -8.72 -3.85
C VAL A 81 8.58 -8.36 -5.34
N THR A 82 7.43 -7.92 -5.84
CA THR A 82 7.24 -7.65 -7.28
C THR A 82 7.88 -6.35 -7.73
N HIS A 83 7.84 -5.30 -6.93
CA HIS A 83 8.29 -3.96 -7.35
C HIS A 83 9.67 -3.58 -6.83
N ARG A 84 10.17 -4.24 -5.76
CA ARG A 84 11.45 -3.87 -5.14
C ARG A 84 12.47 -4.99 -5.21
N VAL A 85 12.13 -6.20 -4.75
CA VAL A 85 13.10 -7.30 -4.66
C VAL A 85 13.47 -7.82 -6.04
N ILE A 86 12.49 -8.32 -6.81
CA ILE A 86 12.75 -8.98 -8.09
C ILE A 86 13.44 -8.03 -9.09
N PRO A 87 12.95 -6.80 -9.34
CA PRO A 87 13.58 -5.91 -10.31
C PRO A 87 14.99 -5.50 -9.88
N ASN A 88 15.23 -5.15 -8.61
CA ASN A 88 16.57 -4.74 -8.20
C ASN A 88 17.58 -5.89 -8.26
N TRP A 89 17.21 -7.10 -7.87
CA TRP A 89 18.11 -8.25 -8.00
C TRP A 89 18.34 -8.66 -9.45
N ALA A 90 17.36 -8.49 -10.33
CA ALA A 90 17.54 -8.68 -11.77
C ALA A 90 18.52 -7.65 -12.36
N VAL A 91 18.41 -6.38 -11.99
CA VAL A 91 19.38 -5.35 -12.41
C VAL A 91 20.76 -5.64 -11.86
N ALA A 92 20.88 -5.97 -10.57
CA ALA A 92 22.16 -6.36 -9.97
C ALA A 92 22.81 -7.51 -10.75
N ALA A 93 22.05 -8.55 -11.09
CA ALA A 93 22.54 -9.69 -11.86
C ALA A 93 22.96 -9.31 -13.29
N LEU A 94 22.22 -8.43 -13.96
CA LEU A 94 22.55 -7.96 -15.31
C LEU A 94 23.80 -7.08 -15.32
N LEU A 95 23.92 -6.17 -14.36
CA LEU A 95 25.04 -5.24 -14.26
C LEU A 95 26.36 -5.89 -13.86
N LEU A 96 26.33 -7.08 -13.25
CA LEU A 96 27.53 -7.91 -13.04
C LEU A 96 28.20 -8.31 -14.36
N LYS A 97 27.42 -8.52 -15.43
CA LYS A 97 27.93 -8.93 -16.75
C LYS A 97 28.16 -7.74 -17.69
N ASN A 98 27.29 -6.73 -17.65
CA ASN A 98 27.40 -5.55 -18.51
C ASN A 98 26.99 -4.31 -17.72
N LYS A 99 27.93 -3.39 -17.50
CA LYS A 99 27.73 -2.17 -16.71
C LYS A 99 26.91 -1.09 -17.45
N SER A 100 26.63 -1.26 -18.74
CA SER A 100 25.80 -0.32 -19.49
C SER A 100 24.34 -0.43 -19.07
N ILE A 101 23.82 0.62 -18.44
CA ILE A 101 22.44 0.71 -17.95
C ILE A 101 21.44 0.67 -19.11
N ASP A 102 21.74 1.37 -20.21
CA ASP A 102 20.88 1.43 -21.40
C ASP A 102 20.72 0.05 -22.06
N GLU A 103 21.80 -0.73 -22.09
CA GLU A 103 21.78 -2.06 -22.68
C GLU A 103 21.19 -3.12 -21.75
N THR A 104 21.09 -2.86 -20.44
CA THR A 104 20.64 -3.83 -19.43
C THR A 104 19.30 -3.43 -18.83
N MET A 105 19.28 -2.55 -17.84
CA MET A 105 18.11 -2.11 -17.08
C MET A 105 17.03 -1.51 -17.97
N HIS A 106 17.42 -0.70 -18.97
CA HIS A 106 16.46 -0.07 -19.89
C HIS A 106 15.96 -1.01 -20.98
N ASN A 107 16.59 -2.18 -21.16
CA ASN A 107 16.19 -3.16 -22.18
C ASN A 107 15.09 -4.10 -21.64
N PRO A 108 13.83 -4.00 -22.14
CA PRO A 108 12.72 -4.75 -21.57
C PRO A 108 12.87 -6.27 -21.70
N LYS A 109 13.52 -6.74 -22.77
CA LYS A 109 13.72 -8.17 -23.01
C LYS A 109 14.70 -8.76 -21.99
N LYS A 110 15.86 -8.13 -21.79
CA LYS A 110 16.87 -8.61 -20.84
C LYS A 110 16.34 -8.51 -19.41
N MET A 111 15.68 -7.40 -19.09
CA MET A 111 15.09 -7.18 -17.78
C MET A 111 13.98 -8.18 -17.46
N GLY A 112 13.10 -8.48 -18.43
CA GLY A 112 12.06 -9.49 -18.29
C GLY A 112 12.62 -10.89 -18.03
N ILE A 113 13.64 -11.32 -18.80
CA ILE A 113 14.24 -12.65 -18.62
C ILE A 113 14.96 -12.76 -17.28
N ALA A 114 15.79 -11.77 -16.92
CA ALA A 114 16.50 -11.77 -15.65
C ALA A 114 15.52 -11.77 -14.47
N SER A 115 14.48 -10.95 -14.55
CA SER A 115 13.44 -10.88 -13.51
C SER A 115 12.60 -12.15 -13.43
N ALA A 116 12.36 -12.87 -14.54
CA ALA A 116 11.68 -14.16 -14.51
C ALA A 116 12.49 -15.21 -13.73
N VAL A 117 13.81 -15.28 -13.97
CA VAL A 117 14.70 -16.21 -13.25
C VAL A 117 14.75 -15.88 -11.76
N ILE A 118 14.93 -14.60 -11.43
CA ILE A 118 14.91 -14.15 -10.03
C ILE A 118 13.53 -14.40 -9.39
N GLY A 119 12.45 -14.15 -10.11
CA GLY A 119 11.08 -14.39 -9.66
C GLY A 119 10.83 -15.86 -9.34
N ILE A 120 11.31 -16.79 -10.17
CA ILE A 120 11.25 -18.24 -9.88
C ILE A 120 11.93 -18.53 -8.54
N VAL A 121 13.17 -18.06 -8.36
CA VAL A 121 13.96 -18.34 -7.17
C VAL A 121 13.30 -17.76 -5.92
N VAL A 122 12.91 -16.49 -5.98
CA VAL A 122 12.34 -15.77 -4.84
C VAL A 122 10.98 -16.33 -4.45
N VAL A 123 10.06 -16.53 -5.41
CA VAL A 123 8.71 -17.02 -5.11
C VAL A 123 8.74 -18.47 -4.64
N ALA A 124 9.57 -19.32 -5.27
CA ALA A 124 9.76 -20.69 -4.78
C ALA A 124 10.32 -20.72 -3.36
N PHE A 125 11.34 -19.90 -3.07
CA PHE A 125 11.88 -19.81 -1.71
C PHE A 125 10.81 -19.38 -0.70
N LEU A 126 10.07 -18.31 -0.99
CA LEU A 126 9.06 -17.77 -0.08
C LEU A 126 7.94 -18.78 0.21
N ASN A 127 7.40 -19.44 -0.82
CA ASN A 127 6.30 -20.39 -0.66
C ASN A 127 6.75 -21.73 -0.08
N VAL A 128 7.93 -22.24 -0.44
CA VAL A 128 8.46 -23.47 0.16
C VAL A 128 8.81 -23.26 1.63
N THR A 129 9.41 -22.12 1.99
CA THR A 129 9.68 -21.81 3.39
C THR A 129 8.40 -21.64 4.20
N SER A 130 7.40 -20.91 3.68
CA SER A 130 6.10 -20.76 4.34
C SER A 130 5.38 -22.11 4.53
N SER A 131 5.36 -22.97 3.51
CA SER A 131 4.72 -24.30 3.59
C SER A 131 5.49 -25.33 4.42
N SER A 132 6.74 -25.06 4.79
CA SER A 132 7.54 -25.93 5.65
C SER A 132 7.36 -25.63 7.15
N ILE A 133 6.60 -24.59 7.49
CA ILE A 133 6.38 -24.18 8.90
C ILE A 133 5.24 -25.00 9.50
N PRO A 134 5.43 -25.56 10.71
CA PRO A 134 4.35 -26.24 11.45
C PRO A 134 3.15 -25.31 11.66
N GLU A 135 1.93 -25.83 11.49
CA GLU A 135 0.69 -25.05 11.69
C GLU A 135 0.63 -24.37 13.07
N SER A 136 1.18 -25.00 14.11
CA SER A 136 1.24 -24.44 15.46
C SER A 136 2.04 -23.13 15.55
N LEU A 137 3.10 -22.99 14.75
CA LEU A 137 3.90 -21.77 14.65
C LEU A 137 3.21 -20.72 13.79
N GLN A 138 2.54 -21.12 12.70
CA GLN A 138 1.80 -20.20 11.85
C GLN A 138 0.63 -19.54 12.60
N VAL A 139 -0.12 -20.32 13.40
CA VAL A 139 -1.21 -19.79 14.25
C VAL A 139 -0.67 -18.80 15.27
N THR A 140 0.51 -19.05 15.83
CA THR A 140 1.15 -18.13 16.79
C THR A 140 1.63 -16.84 16.09
N ALA A 141 2.24 -16.96 14.91
CA ALA A 141 2.69 -15.80 14.14
C ALA A 141 1.52 -14.92 13.69
N VAL A 142 0.42 -15.51 13.20
CA VAL A 142 -0.81 -14.78 12.84
C VAL A 142 -1.39 -14.05 14.07
N LYS A 143 -1.44 -14.74 15.23
CA LYS A 143 -1.93 -14.15 16.49
C LYS A 143 -1.09 -12.97 17.00
N VAL A 144 0.17 -12.84 16.58
CA VAL A 144 1.03 -11.71 16.96
C VAL A 144 1.06 -10.64 15.88
N LEU A 145 1.27 -11.04 14.62
CA LEU A 145 1.46 -10.13 13.50
C LEU A 145 0.17 -9.42 13.09
N VAL A 146 -0.98 -10.10 13.08
CA VAL A 146 -2.24 -9.45 12.69
C VAL A 146 -2.65 -8.38 13.70
N PRO A 147 -2.62 -8.61 15.02
CA PRO A 147 -2.87 -7.54 15.99
C PRO A 147 -1.82 -6.42 15.92
N ALA A 148 -0.54 -6.74 15.71
CA ALA A 148 0.51 -5.73 15.56
C ALA A 148 0.27 -4.84 14.32
N ALA A 149 -0.06 -5.42 13.18
CA ALA A 149 -0.41 -4.68 11.97
C ALA A 149 -1.69 -3.85 12.15
N THR A 150 -2.68 -4.39 12.87
CA THR A 150 -3.92 -3.68 13.21
C THR A 150 -3.63 -2.47 14.09
N LEU A 151 -2.78 -2.60 15.12
CA LEU A 151 -2.33 -1.48 15.95
C LEU A 151 -1.55 -0.45 15.12
N LEU A 152 -0.67 -0.89 14.22
CA LEU A 152 0.07 0.01 13.36
C LEU A 152 -0.88 0.85 12.48
N ILE A 153 -1.86 0.23 11.86
CA ILE A 153 -2.76 0.88 10.89
C ILE A 153 -3.86 1.70 11.57
N ASN A 154 -4.46 1.18 12.64
CA ASN A 154 -5.63 1.80 13.27
C ASN A 154 -5.28 2.65 14.49
N THR A 155 -4.05 2.58 15.01
CA THR A 155 -3.63 3.37 16.17
C THR A 155 -2.42 4.22 15.84
N VAL A 156 -1.29 3.62 15.49
CA VAL A 156 -0.02 4.35 15.32
C VAL A 156 -0.07 5.31 14.13
N MET A 157 -0.55 4.86 12.98
CA MET A 157 -0.63 5.69 11.77
C MET A 157 -1.55 6.91 11.95
N PRO A 158 -2.80 6.78 12.47
CA PRO A 158 -3.61 7.94 12.81
C PRO A 158 -2.90 8.95 13.72
N ILE A 159 -2.19 8.48 14.76
CA ILE A 159 -1.46 9.34 15.69
C ILE A 159 -0.37 10.11 14.94
N ILE A 160 0.43 9.44 14.11
CA ILE A 160 1.51 10.09 13.35
C ILE A 160 0.94 11.16 12.40
N PHE A 161 -0.11 10.83 11.64
CA PHE A 161 -0.74 11.79 10.73
C PHE A 161 -1.37 12.97 11.48
N TRP A 162 -1.97 12.71 12.65
CA TRP A 162 -2.57 13.76 13.47
C TRP A 162 -1.50 14.70 14.06
N LEU A 163 -0.39 14.16 14.54
CA LEU A 163 0.77 14.95 14.97
C LEU A 163 1.34 15.77 13.81
N ALA A 164 1.47 15.17 12.61
CA ALA A 164 1.90 15.90 11.41
C ALA A 164 0.92 17.02 11.04
N ALA A 165 -0.39 16.84 11.25
CA ALA A 165 -1.37 17.89 11.02
C ALA A 165 -1.19 19.08 11.99
N ILE A 166 -0.92 18.80 13.27
CA ILE A 166 -0.67 19.81 14.29
C ILE A 166 0.62 20.57 13.98
N ASP A 167 1.69 19.86 13.65
CA ASP A 167 2.99 20.44 13.30
C ASP A 167 2.92 21.28 12.02
N ALA A 168 2.08 20.85 11.06
CA ALA A 168 1.87 21.60 9.83
C ALA A 168 1.29 22.99 10.08
N GLY A 169 0.47 23.23 11.12
CA GLY A 169 -0.04 24.56 11.43
C GLY A 169 -1.38 24.56 12.14
N ARG A 170 -1.82 25.72 12.61
CA ARG A 170 -3.02 25.84 13.45
C ARG A 170 -4.30 25.40 12.72
N ARG A 171 -4.50 25.79 11.46
CA ARG A 171 -5.70 25.40 10.70
C ARG A 171 -5.62 23.95 10.25
N SER A 172 -4.42 23.50 9.87
CA SER A 172 -4.13 22.11 9.52
C SER A 172 -4.41 21.15 10.69
N GLY A 173 -3.95 21.50 11.89
CA GLY A 173 -4.23 20.74 13.11
C GLY A 173 -5.70 20.74 13.48
N LEU A 174 -6.38 21.90 13.38
CA LEU A 174 -7.82 21.99 13.67
C LEU A 174 -8.66 21.11 12.73
N PHE A 175 -8.52 21.30 11.42
CA PHE A 175 -9.29 20.51 10.44
C PHE A 175 -8.87 19.04 10.45
N GLY A 176 -7.59 18.75 10.62
CA GLY A 176 -7.07 17.38 10.79
C GLY A 176 -7.69 16.67 11.98
N THR A 177 -7.85 17.36 13.12
CA THR A 177 -8.48 16.80 14.32
C THR A 177 -9.97 16.54 14.11
N ILE A 178 -10.70 17.52 13.56
CA ILE A 178 -12.15 17.43 13.36
C ILE A 178 -12.48 16.33 12.35
N PHE A 179 -11.89 16.38 11.16
CA PHE A 179 -12.16 15.38 10.12
C PHE A 179 -11.57 14.02 10.48
N GLY A 180 -10.43 13.97 11.18
CA GLY A 180 -9.89 12.73 11.73
C GLY A 180 -10.86 12.06 12.70
N GLY A 181 -11.47 12.83 13.62
CA GLY A 181 -12.49 12.34 14.55
C GLY A 181 -13.72 11.79 13.81
N PHE A 182 -14.25 12.52 12.84
CA PHE A 182 -15.38 12.04 12.03
C PHE A 182 -15.03 10.78 11.22
N ALA A 183 -13.83 10.71 10.64
CA ALA A 183 -13.38 9.52 9.94
C ALA A 183 -13.22 8.31 10.86
N ALA A 184 -12.71 8.51 12.08
CA ALA A 184 -12.64 7.44 13.07
C ALA A 184 -14.04 6.91 13.43
N LEU A 185 -15.03 7.80 13.60
CA LEU A 185 -16.41 7.42 13.93
C LEU A 185 -17.15 6.73 12.77
N ILE A 186 -17.01 7.25 11.56
CA ILE A 186 -17.76 6.76 10.38
C ILE A 186 -17.06 5.54 9.74
N MET A 187 -15.72 5.57 9.69
CA MET A 187 -14.92 4.61 8.92
C MET A 187 -14.11 3.65 9.77
N GLY A 188 -14.02 3.86 11.09
CA GLY A 188 -13.15 3.08 11.98
C GLY A 188 -11.66 3.39 11.83
N ASN A 189 -11.29 4.38 11.01
CA ASN A 189 -9.91 4.81 10.79
C ASN A 189 -9.84 6.33 10.57
N ALA A 190 -8.97 7.01 11.33
CA ALA A 190 -8.85 8.47 11.30
C ALA A 190 -8.03 9.01 10.11
N VAL A 191 -7.15 8.20 9.51
CA VAL A 191 -6.14 8.66 8.53
C VAL A 191 -6.74 9.42 7.35
N PRO A 192 -7.79 8.92 6.65
CA PRO A 192 -8.36 9.64 5.50
C PRO A 192 -8.88 11.03 5.90
N GLY A 193 -9.51 11.14 7.07
CA GLY A 193 -10.02 12.41 7.58
C GLY A 193 -8.91 13.38 7.98
N VAL A 194 -7.86 12.89 8.65
CA VAL A 194 -6.71 13.73 9.00
C VAL A 194 -6.04 14.28 7.73
N VAL A 195 -5.81 13.44 6.72
CA VAL A 195 -5.18 13.87 5.45
C VAL A 195 -6.02 14.94 4.74
N LEU A 196 -7.34 14.74 4.62
CA LEU A 196 -8.23 15.75 4.04
C LEU A 196 -8.23 17.05 4.85
N GLY A 197 -8.17 16.95 6.18
CA GLY A 197 -8.04 18.09 7.07
C GLY A 197 -6.73 18.87 6.90
N ILE A 198 -5.61 18.18 6.68
CA ILE A 198 -4.32 18.81 6.36
C ILE A 198 -4.42 19.58 5.05
N LEU A 199 -4.96 18.96 3.99
CA LEU A 199 -5.07 19.60 2.67
C LEU A 199 -5.94 20.86 2.72
N ILE A 200 -7.07 20.83 3.43
CA ILE A 200 -7.92 22.00 3.64
C ILE A 200 -7.21 23.05 4.49
N GLY A 201 -6.65 22.65 5.63
CA GLY A 201 -5.99 23.57 6.54
C GLY A 201 -4.83 24.29 5.89
N LYS A 202 -3.97 23.57 5.16
CA LYS A 202 -2.86 24.15 4.40
C LYS A 202 -3.33 25.01 3.24
N GLY A 203 -4.29 24.54 2.44
CA GLY A 203 -4.83 25.33 1.35
C GLY A 203 -5.40 26.67 1.82
N VAL A 204 -6.02 26.70 3.00
CA VAL A 204 -6.56 27.92 3.62
C VAL A 204 -5.47 28.77 4.30
N GLU A 205 -4.39 28.19 4.80
CA GLU A 205 -3.23 28.93 5.33
C GLU A 205 -2.45 29.63 4.22
N GLU A 206 -2.19 28.95 3.11
CA GLU A 206 -1.33 29.46 2.03
C GLU A 206 -2.05 30.40 1.08
N ILE A 207 -3.27 30.04 0.66
CA ILE A 207 -4.01 30.75 -0.40
C ILE A 207 -5.19 31.56 0.19
N GLY A 208 -5.50 31.35 1.47
CA GLY A 208 -6.65 31.95 2.13
C GLY A 208 -7.99 31.32 1.74
N TRP A 209 -9.07 31.99 2.12
CA TRP A 209 -10.44 31.58 1.77
C TRP A 209 -10.81 32.02 0.37
N THR A 210 -10.47 31.19 -0.61
CA THR A 210 -10.85 31.37 -2.01
C THR A 210 -12.08 30.52 -2.35
N ARG A 211 -12.63 30.74 -3.55
CA ARG A 211 -13.71 29.89 -4.08
C ARG A 211 -13.29 28.41 -4.09
N ILE A 212 -12.03 28.12 -4.40
CA ILE A 212 -11.49 26.75 -4.48
C ILE A 212 -11.46 26.10 -3.08
N THR A 213 -10.90 26.78 -2.07
CA THR A 213 -10.81 26.21 -0.72
C THR A 213 -12.18 26.01 -0.07
N ARG A 214 -13.16 26.88 -0.37
CA ARG A 214 -14.55 26.70 0.06
C ARG A 214 -15.24 25.51 -0.62
N ILE A 215 -15.07 25.36 -1.94
CA ILE A 215 -15.63 24.21 -2.68
C ILE A 215 -15.04 22.91 -2.14
N MET A 216 -13.73 22.87 -1.90
CA MET A 216 -13.05 21.70 -1.34
C MET A 216 -13.60 21.33 0.04
N LEU A 217 -13.79 22.32 0.93
CA LEU A 217 -14.39 22.09 2.24
C LEU A 217 -15.81 21.51 2.14
N ILE A 218 -16.65 22.10 1.29
CA ILE A 218 -18.04 21.64 1.08
C ILE A 218 -18.04 20.21 0.53
N ALA A 219 -17.18 19.92 -0.46
CA ALA A 219 -17.07 18.59 -1.04
C ALA A 219 -16.66 17.54 0.00
N VAL A 220 -15.71 17.86 0.89
CA VAL A 220 -15.28 16.96 1.96
C VAL A 220 -16.40 16.74 2.99
N ILE A 221 -17.11 17.80 3.40
CA ILE A 221 -18.27 17.66 4.30
C ILE A 221 -19.34 16.76 3.67
N LEU A 222 -19.67 16.98 2.41
CA LEU A 222 -20.68 16.21 1.68
C LEU A 222 -20.25 14.74 1.56
N LEU A 223 -18.96 14.49 1.29
CA LEU A 223 -18.39 13.14 1.28
C LEU A 223 -18.54 12.44 2.63
N PHE A 224 -18.28 13.12 3.75
CA PHE A 224 -18.46 12.54 5.09
C PHE A 224 -19.93 12.24 5.40
N VAL A 225 -20.85 13.16 5.07
CA VAL A 225 -22.29 12.97 5.28
C VAL A 225 -22.79 11.77 4.48
N LEU A 226 -22.47 11.72 3.18
CA LEU A 226 -22.85 10.59 2.33
C LEU A 226 -22.21 9.29 2.81
N SER A 227 -20.92 9.31 3.16
CA SER A 227 -20.26 8.09 3.65
C SER A 227 -20.83 7.61 4.98
N GLY A 228 -21.25 8.51 5.87
CA GLY A 228 -21.91 8.15 7.12
C GLY A 228 -23.28 7.51 6.86
N PHE A 229 -24.07 8.14 5.98
CA PHE A 229 -25.38 7.64 5.58
C PHE A 229 -25.27 6.24 4.93
N PHE A 230 -24.43 6.05 3.91
CA PHE A 230 -24.28 4.73 3.26
C PHE A 230 -23.73 3.63 4.17
N ARG A 231 -23.10 3.98 5.31
CA ARG A 231 -22.61 3.04 6.31
C ARG A 231 -23.60 2.79 7.46
N GLY A 232 -24.80 3.39 7.40
CA GLY A 232 -25.82 3.29 8.45
C GLY A 232 -25.38 3.90 9.79
N PHE A 233 -24.47 4.87 9.75
CA PHE A 233 -23.95 5.53 10.95
C PHE A 233 -25.05 6.23 11.74
N ASP A 234 -26.00 6.86 11.06
CA ASP A 234 -27.19 7.49 11.61
C ASP A 234 -28.10 6.50 12.35
N VAL A 235 -28.34 5.30 11.79
CA VAL A 235 -29.09 4.23 12.46
C VAL A 235 -28.36 3.74 13.70
N GLN A 236 -27.04 3.56 13.63
CA GLN A 236 -26.22 3.14 14.77
C GLN A 236 -26.18 4.22 15.86
N MET A 237 -26.13 5.50 15.48
CA MET A 237 -26.14 6.62 16.39
C MET A 237 -27.48 6.73 17.13
N LEU A 238 -28.62 6.60 16.43
CA LEU A 238 -29.93 6.59 17.08
C LEU A 238 -30.07 5.43 18.08
N LYS A 239 -29.58 4.25 17.71
CA LYS A 239 -29.54 3.09 18.62
C LYS A 239 -28.64 3.31 19.83
N SER A 240 -27.48 3.95 19.66
CA SER A 240 -26.56 4.22 20.78
C SER A 240 -27.14 5.23 21.78
N PHE A 241 -28.02 6.13 21.33
CA PHE A 241 -28.81 7.01 22.20
C PHE A 241 -30.08 6.35 22.76
N SER A 242 -30.29 5.04 22.53
CA SER A 242 -31.53 4.33 22.92
C SER A 242 -32.80 4.96 22.34
N ILE A 243 -32.69 5.63 21.19
CA ILE A 243 -33.81 6.24 20.47
C ILE A 243 -34.30 5.22 19.43
N ASN A 244 -35.62 5.03 19.35
CA ASN A 244 -36.23 4.18 18.33
C ASN A 244 -35.93 4.73 16.93
N VAL A 245 -35.41 3.88 16.06
CA VAL A 245 -35.09 4.23 14.67
C VAL A 245 -36.41 4.44 13.91
N PRO A 246 -36.66 5.61 13.32
CA PRO A 246 -37.87 5.85 12.57
C PRO A 246 -38.02 4.89 11.38
N GLN A 247 -39.23 4.38 11.16
CA GLN A 247 -39.49 3.39 10.11
C GLN A 247 -39.16 3.91 8.70
N TRP A 248 -39.37 5.20 8.44
CA TRP A 248 -39.04 5.82 7.16
C TRP A 248 -37.55 5.77 6.86
N LEU A 249 -36.69 5.96 7.88
CA LEU A 249 -35.24 5.91 7.74
C LEU A 249 -34.79 4.47 7.47
N SER A 250 -35.33 3.52 8.24
CA SER A 250 -35.07 2.09 8.02
C SER A 250 -35.46 1.65 6.61
N ASN A 251 -36.62 2.09 6.10
CA ASN A 251 -37.08 1.77 4.75
C ASN A 251 -36.18 2.40 3.68
N LEU A 252 -35.63 3.59 3.94
CA LEU A 252 -34.75 4.29 3.01
C LEU A 252 -33.39 3.59 2.89
N HIS A 253 -32.79 3.16 4.01
CA HIS A 253 -31.59 2.30 4.01
C HIS A 253 -31.83 0.97 3.29
N LEU A 254 -32.94 0.29 3.60
CA LEU A 254 -33.35 -0.96 2.94
C LEU A 254 -33.50 -0.78 1.42
N SER A 255 -34.02 0.37 0.95
CA SER A 255 -34.18 0.65 -0.48
C SER A 255 -32.85 0.94 -1.20
N MET A 256 -31.83 1.39 -0.46
CA MET A 256 -30.51 1.77 -1.00
C MET A 256 -29.45 0.67 -0.82
N GLY A 257 -29.83 -0.50 -0.27
CA GLY A 257 -28.96 -1.67 -0.13
C GLY A 257 -27.94 -1.58 1.02
N SER A 258 -28.17 -0.69 1.99
CA SER A 258 -27.39 -0.55 3.23
C SER A 258 -28.17 -1.05 4.43
#